data_AF-A0A970YQF7-F1
#
_entry.id   AF-A0A970YQF7-F1
#
_cell.length_a   1.000
_cell.length_b   1.000
_cell.length_c   1.000
_cell.angle_alpha   90.00
_cell.angle_beta   90.00
_cell.angle_gamma   90.00
#
_symmetry.space_group_name_H-M   'P 1'
#
loop_
_entity.id
_entity.type
_entity.pdbx_description
1 polymer ?
#
loop_
_entity_poly.entity_id
_entity_poly.type
_entity_poly.pdbx_seq_one_letter_code
_entity_poly.pdbx_strand_id
1 'polypeptide(L)' 'MILEHLPGNAYLIDVRTPEEYQDGHVSGAQNIPLDETEEVILTAVPEKADVIIVYCR' A
#
# COMPACT_ATOMS: atom_id res chain seq x y z
N MET A 1 11.39 -11.79 5.10
CA MET A 1 10.63 -10.83 4.24
C MET A 1 9.94 -9.82 5.14
N ILE A 2 9.81 -8.54 4.77
CA ILE A 2 9.19 -7.50 5.63
C ILE A 2 7.78 -7.93 6.10
N LEU A 3 7.05 -8.64 5.24
CA LEU A 3 5.72 -9.20 5.49
C LEU A 3 5.64 -10.12 6.73
N GLU A 4 6.71 -10.81 7.11
CA GLU A 4 6.70 -11.75 8.26
C GLU A 4 6.68 -11.02 9.61
N HIS A 5 6.94 -9.72 9.63
CA HIS A 5 6.96 -8.89 10.84
C HIS A 5 5.80 -7.90 10.89
N LEU A 6 4.89 -7.95 9.91
CA LEU A 6 3.74 -7.06 9.88
C LEU A 6 2.57 -7.65 10.68
N PRO A 7 1.80 -6.79 11.38
CA PRO A 7 0.56 -7.25 11.98
C PRO A 7 -0.40 -7.75 10.91
N GLY A 8 -1.27 -8.70 11.25
CA GLY A 8 -2.18 -9.37 10.29
C GLY A 8 -3.20 -8.44 9.62
N ASN A 9 -3.32 -7.20 10.08
CA ASN A 9 -4.17 -6.14 9.53
C ASN A 9 -3.34 -5.01 8.88
N ALA A 10 -2.14 -5.32 8.40
CA ALA A 10 -1.31 -4.38 7.68
C ALA A 10 -1.61 -4.36 6.18
N TYR A 11 -1.75 -3.16 5.62
CA TYR A 11 -1.88 -2.91 4.19
C TYR A 11 -0.58 -2.29 3.68
N LEU A 12 0.05 -2.95 2.71
CA LEU A 12 1.24 -2.45 2.05
C LEU A 12 0.83 -1.69 0.78
N ILE A 13 1.09 -0.39 0.73
CA ILE A 13 0.65 0.51 -0.34
C ILE A 13 1.87 1.06 -1.09
N ASP A 14 1.84 0.90 -2.40
CA ASP A 14 2.81 1.43 -3.35
C ASP A 14 2.21 2.66 -4.05
N VAL A 15 2.78 3.84 -3.79
CA VAL A 15 2.23 5.12 -4.29
C VAL A 15 2.82 5.59 -5.62
N ARG A 16 3.59 4.72 -6.27
CA ARG A 16 4.19 4.99 -7.58
C ARG A 16 3.16 4.90 -8.70
N THR A 17 3.55 5.28 -9.91
CA THR A 17 2.66 5.13 -11.06
C THR A 17 2.39 3.64 -11.36
N PRO A 18 1.27 3.32 -12.02
CA PRO A 18 0.97 1.94 -12.40
C PRO A 18 2.07 1.29 -13.24
N GLU A 19 2.76 2.07 -14.09
CA GLU A 19 3.87 1.57 -14.91
C GLU A 19 5.06 1.14 -14.04
N GLU A 20 5.45 1.94 -13.05
CA GLU A 20 6.53 1.62 -12.13
C GLU A 20 6.22 0.43 -11.22
N TYR A 21 4.95 0.25 -10.87
CA TYR A 21 4.45 -0.90 -10.12
C TYR A 21 4.52 -2.18 -10.95
N GLN A 22 4.12 -2.11 -12.23
CA GLN A 22 4.18 -3.25 -13.16
C GLN A 22 5.61 -3.67 -13.50
N ASP A 23 6.54 -2.73 -13.58
CA ASP A 23 7.97 -3.00 -13.79
C ASP A 23 8.62 -3.73 -12.60
N GLY A 24 7.96 -3.72 -11.44
CA GLY A 24 8.32 -4.51 -10.27
C GLY A 24 7.91 -3.82 -8.97
N HIS A 25 7.32 -4.61 -8.06
CA HIS A 25 6.83 -4.14 -6.77
C HIS A 25 7.03 -5.19 -5.68
N VAL A 26 6.86 -4.79 -4.42
CA VAL A 26 6.91 -5.70 -3.28
C VAL A 26 5.69 -6.62 -3.32
N SER A 27 5.91 -7.94 -3.31
CA SER A 27 4.80 -8.91 -3.29
C SER A 27 3.81 -8.60 -2.18
N GLY A 28 2.51 -8.57 -2.50
CA GLY A 28 1.45 -8.24 -1.55
C GLY A 28 1.21 -6.74 -1.35
N ALA A 29 1.97 -5.86 -2.01
CA ALA A 29 1.62 -4.46 -2.10
C ALA A 29 0.37 -4.25 -2.96
N GLN A 30 -0.36 -3.17 -2.71
CA GLN A 30 -1.39 -2.64 -3.59
C GLN A 30 -0.91 -1.32 -4.18
N ASN A 31 -1.10 -1.11 -5.49
CA ASN A 31 -0.80 0.16 -6.10
C ASN A 31 -1.94 1.15 -5.87
N ILE A 32 -1.65 2.23 -5.15
CA ILE A 32 -2.55 3.37 -4.98
C ILE A 32 -1.72 4.61 -5.29
N PRO A 33 -1.76 5.12 -6.54
CA PRO A 33 -0.98 6.27 -6.95
C PRO A 33 -1.11 7.45 -5.98
N LEU A 34 -0.03 8.23 -5.81
CA LEU A 34 0.04 9.31 -4.81
C LEU A 34 -1.12 10.33 -4.93
N ASP A 35 -1.54 10.61 -6.16
CA ASP A 35 -2.65 11.49 -6.51
C ASP A 35 -4.03 10.93 -6.16
N GLU A 36 -4.16 9.62 -6.03
CA GLU A 36 -5.40 8.93 -5.64
C GLU A 36 -5.40 8.50 -4.17
N THR A 37 -4.26 8.63 -3.48
CA THR A 37 -4.03 8.05 -2.16
C THR A 37 -5.01 8.53 -1.09
N GLU A 38 -5.33 9.82 -1.06
CA GLU A 38 -6.21 10.38 -0.02
C GLU A 38 -7.65 9.84 -0.12
N GLU A 39 -8.20 9.78 -1.33
CA GLU A 39 -9.56 9.29 -1.57
C GLU A 39 -9.65 7.77 -1.40
N VAL A 40 -8.66 7.04 -1.91
CA VAL A 40 -8.66 5.57 -1.85
C VAL A 40 -8.39 5.06 -0.45
N ILE A 41 -7.48 5.68 0.33
CA ILE A 41 -7.22 5.22 1.72
C ILE A 41 -8.47 5.36 2.59
N LEU A 42 -9.23 6.44 2.43
CA LEU A 42 -10.47 6.67 3.20
C LEU A 42 -11.54 5.60 2.95
N THR A 43 -11.47 4.90 1.81
CA THR A 43 -12.43 3.84 1.44
C THR A 43 -11.85 2.43 1.61
N ALA A 44 -10.55 2.26 1.42
CA ALA A 44 -9.85 0.98 1.45
C ALA A 44 -9.47 0.52 2.86
N VAL A 45 -9.41 1.43 3.83
CA VAL A 45 -9.03 1.12 5.21
C VAL A 45 -10.27 1.14 6.10
N PRO A 46 -10.83 -0.04 6.43
CA PRO A 46 -12.12 -0.14 7.11
C PRO A 46 -12.05 0.33 8.57
N GLU A 47 -10.92 0.13 9.25
CA GLU A 47 -10.76 0.42 10.66
C GLU A 47 -9.56 1.32 10.93
N LYS A 48 -9.70 2.28 11.87
CA LYS A 48 -8.57 3.14 12.28
C LYS A 48 -7.41 2.38 12.94
N ALA A 49 -7.66 1.14 13.36
CA ALA A 49 -6.65 0.25 13.94
C ALA A 49 -5.80 -0.47 12.89
N ASP A 50 -6.16 -0.38 11.61
CA ASP A 50 -5.41 -0.98 10.51
C ASP A 50 -4.11 -0.21 10.26
N VAL A 51 -3.06 -0.97 9.97
CA VAL A 51 -1.72 -0.41 9.80
C VAL A 51 -1.47 -0.19 8.32
N ILE A 52 -1.30 1.07 7.92
CA ILE A 52 -0.98 1.41 6.53
C ILE A 52 0.53 1.62 6.44
N ILE A 53 1.18 0.87 5.54
CA ILE A 53 2.60 1.03 5.22
C ILE A 53 2.68 1.54 3.80
N VAL A 54 3.07 2.81 3.67
CA VAL A 54 3.26 3.46 2.40
C VAL A 54 4.73 3.45 2.04
N TYR A 55 5.06 3.10 0.79
CA TYR A 55 6.42 3.20 0.27
C TYR A 55 6.46 3.75 -1.16
N CYS A 56 7.59 4.37 -1.46
CA CYS A 56 8.00 4.81 -2.78
C CYS A 56 9.46 4.36 -2.99
N ARG A 57 10.00 4.55 -4.20
CA ARG A 57 11.43 4.31 -4.48
C ARG A 57 12.32 5.40 -3.88
#